data_AF-A0A3D2PAR0-F1
#
_entry.id   AF-A0A3D2PAR0-F1
#
_cell.length_a   1.000
_cell.length_b   1.000
_cell.length_c   1.000
_cell.angle_alpha   90.00
_cell.angle_beta   90.00
_cell.angle_gamma   90.00
#
_symmetry.space_group_name_H-M   'P 1'
#
loop_
_entity.id
_entity.type
_entity.pdbx_description
1 polymer ?
#
loop_
_entity_poly.entity_id
_entity_poly.type
_entity_poly.pdbx_seq_one_letter_code
_entity_poly.pdbx_strand_id
1 'polypeptide(L)'
;NCAETEIKKVEKKFFSLSQNYMGNHTEEFFLTQRSPRFVSNFAYQNYLKAIKKAKEYIAAGDIYQVNLSQRFMVSDAGTFTPWEVYKTLRRINP
;
A
#
# COMPACT_ATOMS: atom_id res chain seq x y z
N ASN A 1 -0.31 7.01 27.14
CA ASN A 1 1.09 6.56 26.89
C ASN A 1 1.59 7.24 25.60
N CYS A 2 2.87 7.64 25.48
CA CYS A 2 3.36 8.48 24.36
C CYS A 2 3.03 7.91 22.96
N ALA A 3 3.00 6.57 22.84
CA ALA A 3 2.58 5.86 21.64
C ALA A 3 1.09 6.02 21.27
N GLU A 4 0.19 6.09 22.25
CA GLU A 4 -1.26 6.26 22.00
C GLU A 4 -1.58 7.66 21.47
N THR A 5 -0.81 8.66 21.89
CA THR A 5 -0.97 10.05 21.44
C THR A 5 -0.57 10.19 19.96
N GLU A 6 0.49 9.51 19.54
CA GLU A 6 0.93 9.48 18.13
C GLU A 6 -0.05 8.70 17.24
N ILE A 7 -0.62 7.57 17.72
CA ILE A 7 -1.65 6.83 16.98
C ILE A 7 -2.89 7.71 16.74
N LYS A 8 -3.38 8.40 17.78
CA LYS A 8 -4.53 9.33 17.64
C LYS A 8 -4.26 10.47 16.66
N LYS A 9 -3.01 10.92 16.57
CA LYS A 9 -2.59 11.98 15.63
C LYS A 9 -2.60 11.47 14.19
N VAL A 10 -2.17 10.23 13.96
CA VAL A 10 -2.25 9.55 12.65
C VAL A 10 -3.70 9.30 12.24
N GLU A 11 -4.54 8.79 13.15
CA GLU A 11 -5.97 8.55 12.89
C GLU A 11 -6.71 9.84 12.53
N LYS A 12 -6.45 10.92 13.26
CA LYS A 12 -7.07 12.23 12.99
C LYS A 12 -6.63 12.79 11.63
N LYS A 13 -5.36 12.60 11.27
CA LYS A 13 -4.81 13.01 9.96
C LYS A 13 -5.40 12.17 8.83
N PHE A 14 -5.55 10.86 9.04
CA PHE A 14 -6.20 9.94 8.09
C PHE A 14 -7.67 10.33 7.86
N PHE A 15 -8.40 10.64 8.93
CA PHE A 15 -9.79 11.10 8.86
C PHE A 15 -9.95 12.45 8.15
N SER A 16 -9.04 13.40 8.39
CA SER A 16 -9.07 14.68 7.66
C SER A 16 -8.74 14.51 6.18
N LEU A 17 -7.85 13.56 5.84
CA LEU A 17 -7.48 13.26 4.46
C LEU A 17 -8.63 12.58 3.72
N SER A 18 -9.36 11.66 4.37
CA SER A 18 -10.53 11.01 3.77
C SER A 18 -11.67 12.00 3.47
N GLN A 19 -11.92 12.96 4.38
CA GLN A 19 -12.92 14.01 4.17
C GLN A 19 -12.56 14.95 3.01
N ASN A 20 -11.28 15.34 2.89
CA ASN A 20 -10.82 16.23 1.82
C ASN A 20 -10.83 15.55 0.44
N TYR A 21 -10.66 14.21 0.41
CA TYR A 21 -10.74 13.42 -0.82
C TYR A 21 -12.17 13.25 -1.37
N MET A 22 -13.20 13.53 -0.57
CA MET A 22 -14.61 13.45 -1.02
C MET A 22 -15.14 14.77 -1.63
N GLY A 23 -14.31 15.82 -1.72
CA GLY A 23 -14.78 17.17 -2.01
C GLY A 23 -14.83 17.61 -3.47
N ASN A 24 -14.21 16.94 -4.46
CA ASN A 24 -13.97 17.61 -5.76
C ASN A 24 -13.85 16.74 -7.03
N HIS A 25 -14.51 15.58 -7.16
CA HIS A 25 -14.67 14.95 -8.49
C HIS A 25 -15.87 14.00 -8.57
N THR A 26 -16.91 14.41 -9.31
CA THR A 26 -17.86 13.58 -10.09
C THR A 26 -18.38 12.31 -9.40
N GLU A 27 -19.54 12.44 -8.76
CA GLU A 27 -20.27 11.41 -7.99
C GLU A 27 -20.87 10.25 -8.81
N GLU A 28 -20.69 10.15 -10.14
CA GLU A 28 -21.44 9.15 -10.93
C GLU A 28 -20.69 7.84 -11.29
N PHE A 29 -19.39 7.72 -10.99
CA PHE A 29 -18.60 6.55 -11.48
C PHE A 29 -18.11 5.56 -10.41
N PHE A 30 -18.08 5.95 -9.13
CA PHE A 30 -17.41 5.14 -8.08
C PHE A 30 -18.34 4.36 -7.15
N LEU A 31 -19.67 4.57 -7.21
CA LEU A 31 -20.61 3.96 -6.26
C LEU A 31 -20.95 2.48 -6.55
N THR A 32 -20.33 1.85 -7.56
CA THR A 32 -20.55 0.44 -7.91
C THR A 32 -19.29 -0.43 -7.91
N GLN A 33 -18.11 0.15 -7.65
CA GLN A 33 -16.83 -0.54 -7.81
C GLN A 33 -16.42 -1.23 -6.50
N ARG A 34 -16.44 -2.56 -6.49
CA ARG A 34 -15.81 -3.37 -5.44
C ARG A 34 -14.33 -2.99 -5.34
N SER A 35 -13.81 -2.80 -4.13
CA SER A 35 -12.37 -2.61 -3.93
C SER A 35 -11.60 -3.78 -4.55
N PRO A 36 -10.53 -3.53 -5.34
CA PRO A 36 -9.78 -4.58 -6.00
C PRO A 36 -9.20 -5.55 -4.96
N ARG A 37 -9.31 -6.86 -5.22
CA ARG A 37 -8.83 -7.87 -4.29
C ARG A 37 -7.35 -8.15 -4.57
N PHE A 38 -6.49 -7.69 -3.67
CA PHE A 38 -5.05 -7.94 -3.74
C PHE A 38 -4.67 -9.32 -3.18
N VAL A 39 -3.73 -9.97 -3.84
CA VAL A 39 -3.09 -11.22 -3.44
C VAL A 39 -1.58 -11.01 -3.43
N SER A 40 -0.91 -11.39 -2.34
CA SER A 40 0.55 -11.38 -2.27
C SER A 40 1.11 -12.76 -2.61
N ASN A 41 2.24 -12.81 -3.33
CA ASN A 41 3.03 -14.04 -3.47
C ASN A 41 3.84 -14.37 -2.21
N PHE A 42 3.85 -13.49 -1.22
CA PHE A 42 4.69 -13.59 -0.04
C PHE A 42 3.85 -13.48 1.24
N ALA A 43 3.77 -14.56 2.00
CA ALA A 43 3.08 -14.56 3.28
C ALA A 43 3.77 -13.62 4.27
N TYR A 44 2.98 -12.87 5.03
CA TYR A 44 3.45 -11.88 6.00
C TYR A 44 4.53 -12.43 6.96
N GLN A 45 4.28 -13.62 7.53
CA GLN A 45 5.24 -14.26 8.44
C GLN A 45 6.57 -14.58 7.77
N ASN A 46 6.55 -14.95 6.50
CA ASN A 46 7.78 -15.24 5.77
C ASN A 46 8.52 -13.95 5.39
N TYR A 47 7.81 -12.85 5.13
CA TYR A 47 8.42 -11.54 4.95
C TYR A 47 9.17 -11.09 6.21
N LEU A 48 8.55 -11.25 7.40
CA LEU A 48 9.21 -10.94 8.68
C LEU A 48 10.48 -11.79 8.90
N LYS A 49 10.43 -13.09 8.59
CA LYS A 49 11.60 -13.97 8.65
C LYS A 49 12.71 -13.50 7.71
N ALA A 50 12.37 -13.10 6.49
CA ALA A 50 13.35 -12.57 5.53
C ALA A 50 14.01 -11.28 6.02
N ILE A 51 13.24 -10.37 6.64
CA ILE A 51 13.77 -9.14 7.26
C ILE A 51 14.74 -9.48 8.40
N LYS A 52 14.39 -10.44 9.27
CA LYS A 52 15.28 -10.86 10.35
C LYS A 52 16.60 -11.41 9.80
N LYS A 53 16.52 -12.29 8.80
CA LYS A 53 17.70 -12.86 8.14
C LYS A 53 18.58 -11.79 7.49
N ALA A 54 17.97 -10.82 6.81
CA ALA A 54 18.70 -9.69 6.23
C ALA A 54 19.48 -8.89 7.28
N LYS A 55 18.86 -8.64 8.45
CA LYS A 55 19.54 -7.97 9.57
C LYS A 55 20.71 -8.76 10.12
N GLU A 56 20.57 -10.09 10.22
CA GLU A 56 21.65 -10.98 10.67
C GLU A 56 22.84 -10.91 9.72
N TYR A 57 22.61 -10.96 8.40
CA TYR A 57 23.67 -10.79 7.39
C TYR A 57 24.35 -9.41 7.45
N ILE A 58 23.58 -8.34 7.71
CA ILE A 58 24.16 -7.00 7.88
C ILE A 58 25.04 -6.95 9.14
N ALA A 59 24.56 -7.50 10.26
CA ALA A 59 25.29 -7.51 11.52
C ALA A 59 26.58 -8.36 11.46
N ALA A 60 26.56 -9.45 10.70
CA ALA A 60 27.74 -10.27 10.42
C ALA A 60 28.76 -9.57 9.51
N GLY A 61 28.37 -8.50 8.81
CA GLY A 61 29.21 -7.77 7.86
C GLY A 61 29.21 -8.35 6.45
N ASP A 62 28.33 -9.31 6.15
CA ASP A 62 28.28 -9.97 4.84
C ASP A 62 27.71 -9.05 3.74
N ILE A 63 26.77 -8.18 4.12
CA ILE A 63 26.16 -7.20 3.24
C ILE A 63 25.94 -5.87 3.97
N TYR A 64 25.83 -4.77 3.23
CA TYR A 64 25.50 -3.46 3.80
C TYR A 64 24.03 -3.06 3.59
N GLN A 65 23.42 -3.52 2.50
CA GLN A 65 22.02 -3.25 2.17
C GLN A 65 21.46 -4.42 1.35
N VAL A 66 20.15 -4.67 1.51
CA VAL A 66 19.38 -5.54 0.62
C VAL A 66 18.04 -4.89 0.30
N ASN A 67 17.59 -5.04 -0.95
CA ASN A 67 16.26 -4.63 -1.38
C ASN A 67 15.32 -5.85 -1.37
N LEU A 68 14.57 -6.03 -0.29
CA LEU A 68 13.55 -7.06 -0.19
C LEU A 68 12.24 -6.55 -0.80
N SER A 69 11.66 -7.35 -1.70
CA SER A 69 10.39 -7.04 -2.36
C SER A 69 9.39 -8.19 -2.25
N GLN A 70 8.11 -7.86 -2.43
CA GLN A 70 7.03 -8.83 -2.58
C GLN A 70 6.13 -8.38 -3.73
N ARG A 71 5.47 -9.33 -4.39
CA ARG A 71 4.59 -9.07 -5.53
C ARG A 71 3.14 -9.11 -5.06
N PHE A 72 2.43 -8.00 -5.29
CA PHE A 72 0.97 -7.94 -5.21
C PHE A 72 0.35 -8.10 -6.59
N MET A 73 -0.78 -8.79 -6.64
CA MET A 73 -1.57 -9.03 -7.85
C MET A 73 -3.04 -8.77 -7.54
N VAL A 74 -3.79 -8.24 -8.51
CA VAL A 74 -5.23 -8.07 -8.39
C VAL A 74 -5.89 -9.27 -9.04
N SER A 75 -6.67 -10.05 -8.28
CA SER A 75 -7.28 -11.30 -8.77
C SER A 75 -8.38 -11.07 -9.83
N ASP A 76 -8.93 -9.86 -9.87
CA ASP A 76 -10.05 -9.40 -10.71
C ASP A 76 -9.61 -8.32 -11.71
N ALA A 77 -8.33 -8.33 -12.12
CA ALA A 77 -7.72 -7.31 -12.99
C ALA A 77 -8.40 -7.13 -14.36
N GLY A 78 -9.22 -8.11 -14.81
CA GLY A 78 -9.97 -8.02 -16.06
C GLY A 78 -11.09 -6.98 -16.08
N THR A 79 -11.40 -6.37 -14.92
CA THR A 79 -12.43 -5.33 -14.78
C THR A 79 -11.96 -3.94 -15.22
N PHE A 80 -10.64 -3.75 -15.42
CA PHE A 80 -10.05 -2.45 -15.76
C PHE A 80 -9.24 -2.53 -17.06
N THR A 81 -9.38 -1.54 -17.93
CA THR A 81 -8.48 -1.44 -19.09
C THR A 81 -7.12 -0.87 -18.67
N PRO A 82 -6.00 -1.25 -19.34
CA PRO A 82 -4.68 -0.70 -19.04
C PRO A 82 -4.63 0.84 -19.10
N TRP A 83 -5.39 1.44 -20.01
CA TRP A 83 -5.45 2.89 -20.18
C TRP A 83 -6.11 3.60 -18.98
N GLU A 84 -7.18 3.03 -18.43
CA GLU A 84 -7.86 3.57 -17.25
C GLU A 84 -6.97 3.50 -16.01
N VAL A 85 -6.26 2.39 -15.83
CA VAL A 85 -5.29 2.23 -14.75
C VAL A 85 -4.19 3.28 -14.87
N TYR A 86 -3.60 3.43 -16.07
CA TYR A 86 -2.54 4.41 -16.31
C TYR A 86 -3.00 5.85 -16.02
N LYS A 87 -4.14 6.28 -16.58
CA LYS A 87 -4.68 7.64 -16.36
C LYS A 87 -4.89 7.92 -14.87
N THR A 88 -5.42 6.93 -14.14
CA THR A 88 -5.70 7.07 -12.71
C THR A 88 -4.42 7.20 -11.91
N LEU A 89 -3.43 6.33 -12.16
CA LEU A 89 -2.14 6.38 -11.47
C LEU A 89 -1.40 7.68 -11.74
N ARG A 90 -1.34 8.14 -13.00
CA ARG A 90 -0.68 9.40 -13.37
C ARG A 90 -1.36 10.62 -12.76
N ARG A 91 -2.67 10.60 -12.55
CA ARG A 91 -3.37 11.70 -11.86
C ARG A 91 -2.99 11.77 -10.37
N ILE A 92 -2.78 10.62 -9.74
CA ILE A 92 -2.44 10.53 -8.30
C ILE A 92 -0.96 10.80 -8.05
N ASN A 93 -0.08 10.26 -8.89
CA ASN A 93 1.37 10.40 -8.82
C ASN A 93 1.93 10.75 -10.22
N PRO A 94 1.90 12.04 -10.60
CA PRO A 94 2.24 12.50 -11.95
C PRO A 94 3.70 12.38 -12.34
#